data_AF-A0A970TG14-F1
#
_entry.id   AF-A0A970TG14-F1
#
_cell.length_a   1.000
_cell.length_b   1.000
_cell.length_c   1.000
_cell.angle_alpha   90.00
_cell.angle_beta   90.00
_cell.angle_gamma   90.00
#
_symmetry.space_group_name_H-M   'P 1'
#
loop_
_entity.id
_entity.type
_entity.pdbx_description
1 polymer ?
#
loop_
_entity_poly.entity_id
_entity_poly.type
_entity_poly.pdbx_seq_one_letter_code
_entity_poly.pdbx_strand_id
1 'polypeptide(L)'
;MALIAAAGFELLIGVVIGFVLFIIGLFFKQIIVFDSIALGIIAGFAANGIGHLGTALSIGIGAGVFVLLLFLQMTKIGFWLIGVLLSVLWGFIFAFVAWSVTDKSPFWTYGVWVVGALLIMLLHLWSRKNMNQI
;
A
#
# COMPACT_ATOMS: atom_id res chain seq x y z
N MET A 1 12.72 14.15 21.18
CA MET A 1 13.52 13.37 20.19
C MET A 1 13.33 11.87 20.31
N ALA A 2 13.49 11.26 21.50
CA ALA A 2 13.31 9.81 21.68
C ALA A 2 11.90 9.29 21.31
N LEU A 3 10.83 10.02 21.66
CA LEU A 3 9.45 9.63 21.34
C LEU A 3 9.17 9.59 19.82
N ILE A 4 9.64 10.60 19.08
CA ILE A 4 9.50 10.67 17.62
C ILE A 4 10.34 9.59 16.94
N ALA A 5 11.54 9.32 17.45
CA ALA A 5 12.39 8.25 16.92
C ALA A 5 11.76 6.86 17.13
N ALA A 6 11.13 6.62 18.28
CA ALA A 6 10.42 5.37 18.57
C ALA A 6 9.20 5.19 17.64
N ALA A 7 8.38 6.23 17.49
CA ALA A 7 7.24 6.23 16.58
C ALA A 7 7.67 6.00 15.11
N GLY A 8 8.76 6.64 14.69
CA GLY A 8 9.33 6.46 13.35
C GLY A 8 9.85 5.04 13.09
N PHE A 9 10.50 4.43 14.09
CA PHE A 9 10.97 3.04 14.00
C PHE A 9 9.81 2.05 13.92
N GLU A 10 8.76 2.26 14.70
CA GLU A 10 7.57 1.42 14.67
C GLU A 10 6.84 1.51 13.32
N LEU A 11 6.69 2.71 12.77
CA LEU A 11 6.17 2.91 11.42
C LEU A 11 7.01 2.22 10.34
N LEU A 12 8.33 2.26 10.48
CA LEU A 12 9.24 1.59 9.54
C LEU A 12 8.97 0.09 9.51
N ILE A 13 8.76 -0.54 10.68
CA ILE A 13 8.37 -1.96 10.76
C ILE A 13 7.05 -2.19 10.01
N GLY A 14 6.03 -1.37 10.26
CA GLY A 14 4.75 -1.47 9.57
C GLY A 14 4.88 -1.36 8.05
N VAL A 15 5.69 -0.43 7.56
CA VAL A 15 5.96 -0.25 6.12
C VAL A 15 6.69 -1.46 5.55
N VAL A 16 7.70 -2.00 6.22
CA VAL A 16 8.45 -3.19 5.77
C VAL A 16 7.51 -4.39 5.67
N ILE A 17 6.69 -4.63 6.69
CA ILE A 17 5.71 -5.73 6.67
C ILE A 17 4.68 -5.51 5.55
N GLY A 18 4.14 -4.29 5.42
CA GLY A 18 3.19 -3.95 4.36
C GLY A 18 3.77 -4.18 2.95
N PHE A 19 5.04 -3.82 2.75
CA PHE A 19 5.74 -4.03 1.49
C PHE A 19 5.94 -5.52 1.16
N VAL A 20 6.27 -6.35 2.16
CA VAL A 20 6.38 -7.81 1.98
C VAL A 20 5.03 -8.41 1.57
N LEU A 21 3.94 -8.00 2.25
CA LEU A 21 2.59 -8.47 1.92
C LEU A 21 2.16 -8.05 0.52
N PHE A 22 2.51 -6.84 0.09
CA PHE A 22 2.29 -6.41 -1.28
C PHE A 22 2.98 -7.33 -2.30
N ILE A 23 4.27 -7.65 -2.09
CA ILE A 23 5.00 -8.56 -2.97
C ILE A 23 4.29 -9.91 -3.06
N ILE A 24 3.83 -10.44 -1.92
CA ILE A 24 3.03 -11.67 -1.89
C ILE A 24 1.75 -11.51 -2.73
N GLY A 25 1.04 -10.39 -2.57
CA GLY A 25 -0.16 -10.07 -3.34
C GLY A 25 0.03 -10.04 -4.86
N LEU A 26 1.22 -9.65 -5.34
CA LEU A 26 1.59 -9.71 -6.75
C LEU A 26 1.58 -11.16 -7.28
N PHE A 27 2.07 -12.14 -6.50
CA PHE A 27 2.12 -13.54 -6.91
C PHE A 27 0.73 -14.21 -6.92
N PHE A 28 -0.13 -13.85 -5.97
CA PHE A 28 -1.46 -14.45 -5.83
C PHE A 28 -2.55 -13.74 -6.65
N LYS A 29 -2.22 -12.67 -7.38
CA LYS A 29 -3.20 -11.88 -8.19
C LYS A 29 -4.33 -11.30 -7.34
N GLN A 30 -4.06 -11.12 -6.05
CA GLN A 30 -5.02 -10.63 -5.04
C GLN A 30 -4.58 -9.25 -4.50
N ILE A 31 -3.99 -8.42 -5.37
CA ILE A 31 -3.39 -7.14 -5.00
C ILE A 31 -4.32 -6.23 -4.20
N ILE A 32 -5.63 -6.24 -4.48
CA ILE A 32 -6.64 -5.44 -3.75
C ILE A 32 -6.71 -5.85 -2.27
N VAL A 33 -6.75 -7.17 -2.01
CA VAL A 33 -6.80 -7.70 -0.65
C VAL A 33 -5.49 -7.41 0.07
N PHE A 34 -4.35 -7.69 -0.58
CA PHE A 34 -3.04 -7.50 0.03
C PHE A 34 -2.68 -6.03 0.26
N ASP A 35 -3.06 -5.11 -0.64
CA ASP A 35 -2.92 -3.67 -0.44
C ASP A 35 -3.77 -3.20 0.75
N SER A 36 -5.00 -3.71 0.87
CA SER A 36 -5.86 -3.39 2.01
C SER A 36 -5.26 -3.89 3.33
N ILE A 37 -4.66 -5.09 3.36
CA ILE A 37 -3.99 -5.63 4.56
C ILE A 37 -2.75 -4.79 4.88
N ALA A 38 -1.91 -4.50 3.89
CA ALA A 38 -0.71 -3.70 4.05
C ALA A 38 -1.03 -2.32 4.64
N LEU A 39 -2.04 -1.63 4.09
CA LEU A 39 -2.50 -0.34 4.59
C LEU A 39 -3.16 -0.44 5.96
N GLY A 40 -3.89 -1.51 6.25
CA GLY A 40 -4.43 -1.79 7.58
C GLY A 40 -3.32 -1.95 8.63
N ILE A 41 -2.26 -2.68 8.31
CA ILE A 41 -1.09 -2.84 9.19
C ILE A 41 -0.39 -1.49 9.41
N ILE A 42 -0.11 -0.75 8.34
CA ILE A 42 0.50 0.58 8.42
C ILE A 42 -0.38 1.52 9.27
N ALA A 43 -1.70 1.49 9.10
CA ALA A 43 -2.62 2.29 9.89
C ALA A 43 -2.63 1.89 11.38
N GLY A 44 -2.54 0.60 11.69
CA GLY A 44 -2.42 0.11 13.07
C GLY A 44 -1.13 0.57 13.73
N PHE A 45 0.01 0.42 13.06
CA PHE A 45 1.29 0.93 13.55
C PHE A 45 1.31 2.46 13.67
N ALA A 46 0.69 3.19 12.73
CA ALA A 46 0.54 4.64 12.81
C ALA A 46 -0.34 5.07 13.99
N ALA A 47 -1.43 4.34 14.26
CA ALA A 47 -2.29 4.59 15.40
C ALA A 47 -1.56 4.40 16.74
N ASN A 48 -0.66 3.41 16.85
CA ASN A 48 0.15 3.22 18.05
C ASN A 48 1.30 4.24 18.15
N GLY A 49 2.13 4.33 17.12
CA GLY A 49 3.34 5.15 17.13
C GLY A 49 3.06 6.66 17.10
N ILE A 50 2.21 7.13 16.19
CA ILE A 50 1.87 8.56 16.03
C ILE A 50 0.68 8.94 16.92
N GLY A 51 -0.37 8.13 16.88
CA GLY A 51 -1.62 8.40 17.60
C GLY A 51 -1.54 8.17 19.10
N HIS A 52 -0.48 7.52 19.59
CA HIS A 52 -0.29 7.14 20.99
C HIS A 52 -1.46 6.34 21.58
N LEU A 53 -2.19 5.61 20.71
CA LEU A 53 -3.31 4.77 21.13
C LEU A 53 -2.81 3.45 21.71
N GLY A 54 -3.56 2.90 22.67
CA GLY A 54 -3.26 1.58 23.24
C GLY A 54 -3.27 0.50 22.16
N THR A 55 -2.42 -0.52 22.31
CA THR A 55 -2.20 -1.58 21.30
C THR A 55 -3.49 -2.24 20.81
N ALA A 56 -4.43 -2.50 21.73
CA ALA A 56 -5.72 -3.11 21.37
C ALA A 56 -6.55 -2.21 20.43
N LEU A 57 -6.58 -0.89 20.68
CA LEU A 57 -7.27 0.06 19.82
C LEU A 57 -6.56 0.20 18.48
N SER A 58 -5.23 0.21 18.48
CA SER A 58 -4.43 0.28 17.25
C SER A 58 -4.67 -0.92 16.33
N ILE A 59 -4.74 -2.14 16.88
CA ILE A 59 -5.11 -3.34 16.12
C ILE A 59 -6.53 -3.22 15.57
N GLY A 60 -7.48 -2.74 16.39
CA GLY A 60 -8.86 -2.49 15.97
C GLY A 60 -8.95 -1.49 14.81
N ILE A 61 -8.17 -0.41 14.86
CA ILE A 61 -8.07 0.58 13.77
C ILE A 61 -7.52 -0.07 12.51
N GLY A 62 -6.41 -0.83 12.61
CA GLY A 62 -5.83 -1.50 11.46
C GLY A 62 -6.81 -2.48 10.79
N ALA A 63 -7.52 -3.27 11.59
CA ALA A 63 -8.57 -4.16 11.10
C ALA A 63 -9.74 -3.40 10.46
N GLY A 64 -10.17 -2.30 11.08
CA GLY A 64 -11.22 -1.43 10.54
C GLY A 64 -10.83 -0.80 9.21
N VAL A 65 -9.60 -0.31 9.08
CA VAL A 65 -9.06 0.24 7.83
C VAL A 65 -8.99 -0.82 6.74
N PHE A 66 -8.51 -2.04 7.06
CA PHE A 66 -8.51 -3.16 6.12
C PHE A 66 -9.90 -3.44 5.57
N VAL A 67 -10.90 -3.63 6.45
CA VAL A 67 -12.28 -3.95 6.04
C VAL A 67 -12.88 -2.80 5.22
N LEU A 68 -12.66 -1.56 5.65
CA LEU A 68 -13.18 -0.38 4.97
C LEU A 68 -12.59 -0.25 3.56
N LEU A 69 -11.27 -0.36 3.42
CA LEU A 69 -10.60 -0.26 2.13
C LEU A 69 -11.05 -1.38 1.18
N LEU A 70 -11.11 -2.61 1.68
CA LEU A 70 -11.58 -3.74 0.89
C LEU A 70 -13.02 -3.50 0.41
N PHE A 71 -13.92 -3.09 1.31
CA PHE A 71 -15.30 -2.80 0.97
C PHE A 71 -15.43 -1.67 -0.06
N LEU A 72 -14.69 -0.57 0.12
CA LEU A 72 -14.68 0.54 -0.83
C LEU A 72 -14.17 0.09 -2.20
N GLN A 73 -13.11 -0.72 -2.27
CA GLN A 73 -12.55 -1.24 -3.51
C GLN A 73 -13.45 -2.27 -4.21
N MET A 74 -14.41 -2.88 -3.51
CA MET A 74 -15.44 -3.72 -4.15
C MET A 74 -16.46 -2.87 -4.93
N THR A 75 -16.68 -1.62 -4.53
CA THR A 75 -17.57 -0.70 -5.27
C THR A 75 -16.91 -0.23 -6.57
N LYS A 76 -17.71 0.09 -7.60
CA LYS A 76 -17.18 0.66 -8.86
C LYS A 76 -16.42 1.98 -8.62
N ILE A 77 -16.98 2.86 -7.80
CA ILE A 77 -16.42 4.18 -7.55
C ILE A 77 -15.15 4.06 -6.70
N GLY A 78 -15.22 3.33 -5.59
CA GLY A 78 -14.06 3.15 -4.71
C GLY A 78 -12.92 2.38 -5.36
N PHE A 79 -13.21 1.41 -6.23
CA PHE A 79 -12.18 0.77 -7.06
C PHE A 79 -11.41 1.80 -7.92
N TRP A 80 -12.12 2.66 -8.64
CA TRP A 80 -11.48 3.64 -9.51
C TRP A 80 -10.72 4.70 -8.72
N LEU A 81 -11.26 5.17 -7.60
CA LEU A 81 -10.56 6.14 -6.76
C LEU A 81 -9.32 5.54 -6.09
N ILE A 82 -9.51 4.45 -5.33
CA ILE A 82 -8.45 3.87 -4.51
C ILE A 82 -7.47 3.09 -5.38
N GLY A 83 -7.95 2.31 -6.35
CA GLY A 83 -7.09 1.53 -7.25
C GLY A 83 -6.19 2.41 -8.13
N VAL A 84 -6.70 3.53 -8.66
CA VAL A 84 -5.87 4.51 -9.39
C VAL A 84 -4.86 5.16 -8.45
N LEU A 85 -5.31 5.62 -7.28
CA LEU A 85 -4.43 6.26 -6.30
C LEU A 85 -3.28 5.33 -5.89
N LEU A 86 -3.59 4.08 -5.52
CA LEU A 86 -2.58 3.10 -5.13
C LEU A 86 -1.65 2.73 -6.28
N SER A 87 -2.16 2.66 -7.52
CA SER A 87 -1.31 2.43 -8.70
C SER A 87 -0.28 3.54 -8.88
N VAL A 88 -0.70 4.80 -8.73
CA VAL A 88 0.20 5.96 -8.83
C VAL A 88 1.21 5.97 -7.68
N LEU A 89 0.78 5.66 -6.46
CA LEU A 89 1.64 5.58 -5.28
C LEU A 89 2.69 4.46 -5.40
N TRP A 90 2.29 3.27 -5.85
CA TRP A 90 3.21 2.17 -6.11
C TRP A 90 4.20 2.50 -7.22
N GLY A 91 3.72 3.09 -8.32
CA GLY A 91 4.58 3.63 -9.35
C GLY A 91 5.62 4.58 -8.77
N PHE A 92 5.22 5.45 -7.83
CA PHE A 92 6.12 6.41 -7.18
C PHE A 92 7.18 5.70 -6.32
N ILE A 93 6.83 4.64 -5.59
CA ILE A 93 7.79 3.81 -4.84
C ILE A 93 8.82 3.19 -5.81
N PHE A 94 8.38 2.64 -6.93
CA PHE A 94 9.30 2.10 -7.95
C PHE A 94 10.19 3.17 -8.55
N ALA A 95 9.64 4.36 -8.81
CA ALA A 95 10.39 5.51 -9.33
C ALA A 95 11.44 6.00 -8.32
N PHE A 96 11.14 5.98 -7.03
CA PHE A 96 12.08 6.32 -5.96
C PHE A 96 13.26 5.34 -5.91
N VAL A 97 12.98 4.03 -6.07
CA VAL A 97 14.04 3.02 -6.22
C VAL A 97 14.87 3.30 -7.47
N ALA A 98 14.23 3.53 -8.63
CA ALA A 98 14.92 3.85 -9.87
C ALA A 98 15.82 5.08 -9.73
N TRP A 99 15.32 6.17 -9.16
CA TRP A 99 16.11 7.38 -8.87
C TRP A 99 17.36 7.09 -8.03
N SER A 100 17.21 6.22 -7.03
CA SER A 100 18.28 5.86 -6.10
C SER A 100 19.38 5.00 -6.74
N VAL A 101 19.09 4.30 -7.84
CA VAL A 101 20.03 3.36 -8.51
C VAL A 101 20.48 3.79 -9.90
N THR A 102 19.89 4.85 -10.50
CA THR A 102 20.17 5.29 -11.88
C THR A 102 20.86 6.66 -11.95
N ASP A 103 21.74 6.96 -10.99
CA ASP A 103 22.45 8.25 -10.90
C ASP A 103 21.51 9.47 -11.00
N LYS A 104 20.29 9.34 -10.45
CA LYS A 104 19.28 10.40 -10.46
C LYS A 104 18.82 10.81 -11.88
N SER A 105 18.80 9.86 -12.82
CA SER A 105 18.35 10.10 -14.20
C SER A 105 16.83 10.35 -14.28
N PRO A 106 16.38 11.53 -14.75
CA PRO A 106 14.95 11.82 -14.87
C PRO A 106 14.23 10.89 -15.85
N PHE A 107 14.89 10.48 -16.93
CA PHE A 107 14.32 9.57 -17.93
C PHE A 107 13.93 8.23 -17.30
N TRP A 108 14.84 7.61 -16.54
CA TRP A 108 14.57 6.36 -15.85
C TRP A 108 13.50 6.52 -14.77
N THR A 109 13.56 7.59 -13.99
CA THR A 109 12.59 7.83 -12.92
C THR A 109 11.17 8.00 -13.46
N TYR A 110 10.94 8.86 -14.46
CA TYR A 110 9.62 9.04 -15.04
C TYR A 110 9.16 7.82 -15.85
N GLY A 111 10.08 7.17 -16.57
CA GLY A 111 9.78 5.94 -17.31
C GLY A 111 9.30 4.82 -16.38
N VAL A 112 10.03 4.55 -15.30
CA VAL A 112 9.65 3.55 -14.30
C VAL A 112 8.37 3.96 -13.56
N TRP A 113 8.19 5.25 -13.28
CA TRP A 113 6.96 5.73 -12.64
C TRP A 113 5.72 5.39 -13.46
N VAL A 114 5.70 5.78 -14.74
CA VAL A 114 4.55 5.59 -15.63
C VAL A 114 4.32 4.11 -15.90
N VAL A 115 5.36 3.36 -16.27
CA VAL A 115 5.25 1.93 -16.56
C VAL A 115 4.81 1.17 -15.30
N GLY A 116 5.40 1.49 -14.15
CA GLY A 116 5.05 0.92 -12.86
C GLY A 116 3.59 1.15 -12.50
N ALA A 117 3.11 2.40 -12.60
CA ALA A 117 1.71 2.73 -12.31
C ALA A 117 0.73 1.99 -13.25
N LEU A 118 1.05 1.90 -14.54
CA LEU A 118 0.24 1.15 -15.51
C LEU A 118 0.20 -0.35 -15.20
N LEU A 119 1.33 -0.96 -14.86
CA LEU A 119 1.39 -2.37 -14.49
C LEU A 119 0.54 -2.66 -13.25
N ILE A 120 0.64 -1.84 -12.21
CA ILE A 120 -0.15 -2.00 -10.98
C ILE A 120 -1.65 -1.79 -11.25
N MET A 121 -2.01 -0.85 -12.13
CA MET A 121 -3.40 -0.64 -12.55
C MET A 121 -3.96 -1.89 -13.26
N LEU A 122 -3.19 -2.49 -14.17
CA LEU A 122 -3.60 -3.71 -14.86
C LEU A 122 -3.79 -4.87 -13.87
N LEU A 123 -2.92 -4.99 -12.86
CA LEU A 123 -3.05 -5.97 -11.80
C LEU A 123 -4.30 -5.73 -10.94
N HIS A 124 -4.63 -4.47 -10.61
CA HIS A 124 -5.87 -4.11 -9.92
C HIS A 124 -7.11 -4.53 -10.74
N LEU A 125 -7.12 -4.24 -12.04
CA LEU A 125 -8.21 -4.66 -12.93
C LEU A 125 -8.36 -6.18 -12.99
N TRP A 126 -7.23 -6.89 -13.03
CA TRP A 126 -7.24 -8.36 -13.04
C TRP A 126 -7.74 -8.94 -11.73
N SER A 127 -7.22 -8.44 -10.61
CA SER A 127 -7.64 -8.86 -9.26
C SER A 127 -9.13 -8.65 -9.07
N ARG A 128 -9.66 -7.51 -9.52
CA ARG A 128 -11.10 -7.22 -9.48
C ARG A 128 -11.93 -8.23 -10.27
N LYS A 129 -11.48 -8.61 -11.47
CA LYS A 129 -12.17 -9.63 -12.27
C LYS A 129 -12.23 -10.95 -11.53
N ASN A 130 -11.14 -11.37 -10.88
CA ASN A 130 -11.09 -12.63 -10.14
C ASN A 130 -12.01 -12.61 -8.90
N MET A 131 -12.09 -11.48 -8.18
CA MET A 131 -12.99 -11.37 -7.02
C MET A 131 -14.47 -11.43 -7.40
N ASN A 132 -14.84 -10.96 -8.59
CA ASN A 132 -16.23 -11.03 -9.08
C ASN A 132 -16.62 -12.44 -9.61
N GLN A 133 -15.68 -13.37 -9.68
CA GLN A 133 -15.93 -14.75 -10.12
C GLN A 133 -16.13 -15.74 -8.96
N ILE A 134 -15.95 -15.28 -7.72
CA ILE A 134 -16.25 -16.01 -6.48
C ILE A 134 -17.67 -15.62 -6.05
#